data_AF-A0A7K8UBE2-F1
#
_entry.id   AF-A0A7K8UBE2-F1
#
_cell.length_a   1.000
_cell.length_b   1.000
_cell.length_c   1.000
_cell.angle_alpha   90.00
_cell.angle_beta   90.00
_cell.angle_gamma   90.00
#
_symmetry.space_group_name_H-M   'P 1'
#
loop_
_entity.id
_entity.type
_entity.pdbx_description
1 polymer ?
#
loop_
_entity_poly.entity_id
_entity_poly.type
_entity_poly.pdbx_seq_one_letter_code
_entity_poly.pdbx_strand_id
1 'polypeptide(L)'
;MAFSNQSFQWGTSARFQPTAPSVSGLTSRKMAIQKLQAPSVYGGAGGYGTRISTSTNYGQGFGGNFQLNLTGNDVLLTGNEKSTMQNLNDRLASYLEKVRSLEKANSLIEKQIKEWYEKNTTDVRHDYSTYFRTIEDLQNKIGAAQLENARLVLQIDNAKLAADDFRLKYENEHLLRQSVESDINGLIRVRDDLTLTKSDLESQIESVNEELAFLKKNHEEDVDRLRKQVGGSVNVEVDAAPSIDLATIMENMRQQYEEMAGKNRQEAKEQFEKQTEELNREVAINVEQLQAQRREITDRRQIFQGLELELQSHLNMKKSLEDTLAETEARYSYQLTQMQEAVANLEAQLRQLRADMEGQNNEYSILLDIKTRLEMEIATYRRLLEGEDSGKVKKIKTIVEEVVDGKVVSSQVKEIEEKL
;
A
#
# COMPACT_ATOMS: atom_id res chain seq x y z
N MET A 1 1.90 48.91 -55.52
CA MET A 1 2.35 47.61 -56.06
C MET A 1 2.56 46.65 -54.91
N ALA A 2 2.20 45.37 -55.14
CA ALA A 2 2.44 44.18 -54.32
C ALA A 2 1.66 44.05 -52.99
N PHE A 3 0.56 43.30 -53.11
CA PHE A 3 -0.12 42.58 -52.03
C PHE A 3 0.80 41.49 -51.44
N SER A 4 0.73 41.29 -50.12
CA SER A 4 1.15 40.04 -49.48
C SER A 4 0.06 39.60 -48.51
N ASN A 5 -0.82 38.73 -49.00
CA ASN A 5 -1.79 37.99 -48.21
C ASN A 5 -1.08 36.78 -47.62
N GLN A 6 -0.84 36.78 -46.30
CA GLN A 6 -0.51 35.54 -45.58
C GLN A 6 -1.78 34.99 -44.94
N SER A 7 -2.25 33.91 -45.56
CA SER A 7 -3.35 33.05 -45.13
C SER A 7 -3.02 32.39 -43.78
N PHE A 8 -3.77 32.72 -42.74
CA PHE A 8 -3.85 31.89 -41.53
C PHE A 8 -4.85 30.75 -41.77
N GLN A 9 -4.32 29.53 -41.79
CA GLN A 9 -5.11 28.30 -41.82
C GLN A 9 -5.84 28.13 -40.49
N TRP A 10 -7.16 27.94 -40.57
CA TRP A 10 -8.00 27.54 -39.46
C TRP A 10 -7.72 26.06 -39.15
N GLY A 11 -7.08 25.80 -38.01
CA GLY A 11 -7.01 24.46 -37.42
C GLY A 11 -8.39 24.03 -36.95
N THR A 12 -8.86 22.92 -37.51
CA THR A 12 -10.14 22.27 -37.19
C THR A 12 -10.20 21.87 -35.71
N SER A 13 -11.22 22.35 -35.01
CA SER A 13 -11.55 21.97 -33.63
C SER A 13 -11.78 20.45 -33.51
N ALA A 14 -10.83 19.76 -32.88
CA ALA A 14 -11.06 18.40 -32.37
C ALA A 14 -11.94 18.49 -31.13
N ARG A 15 -13.23 18.20 -31.31
CA ARG A 15 -14.23 18.07 -30.25
C ARG A 15 -13.88 16.87 -29.37
N PHE A 16 -13.16 17.10 -28.28
CA PHE A 16 -13.02 16.13 -27.20
C PHE A 16 -14.36 16.01 -26.46
N GLN A 17 -15.06 14.89 -26.65
CA GLN A 17 -16.14 14.46 -25.79
C GLN A 17 -15.54 13.78 -24.56
N PRO A 18 -15.87 14.17 -23.32
CA PRO A 18 -15.59 13.32 -22.17
C PRO A 18 -16.57 12.15 -22.18
N THR A 19 -16.03 10.94 -22.31
CA THR A 19 -16.76 9.69 -22.10
C THR A 19 -17.19 9.60 -20.64
N ALA A 20 -18.50 9.62 -20.40
CA ALA A 20 -19.09 9.36 -19.09
C ALA A 20 -18.74 7.92 -18.64
N PRO A 21 -18.39 7.69 -17.36
CA PRO A 21 -18.30 6.34 -16.85
C PRO A 21 -19.72 5.78 -16.65
N SER A 22 -19.98 4.69 -17.36
CA SER A 22 -21.16 3.83 -17.18
C SER A 22 -21.19 3.28 -15.75
N VAL A 23 -22.17 3.70 -14.96
CA VAL A 23 -22.48 3.12 -13.65
C VAL A 23 -23.14 1.75 -13.89
N SER A 24 -22.31 0.72 -13.88
CA SER A 24 -22.73 -0.68 -13.88
C SER A 24 -23.42 -1.00 -12.56
N GLY A 25 -24.75 -1.14 -12.60
CA GLY A 25 -25.56 -1.55 -11.46
C GLY A 25 -25.20 -2.96 -10.98
N LEU A 26 -24.71 -3.04 -9.74
CA LEU A 26 -24.64 -4.21 -8.87
C LEU A 26 -25.28 -3.71 -7.56
N THR A 27 -26.27 -4.30 -6.89
CA THR A 27 -26.91 -5.62 -6.92
C THR A 27 -28.15 -5.52 -6.01
N SER A 28 -29.18 -6.32 -6.26
CA SER A 28 -30.05 -6.83 -5.19
C SER A 28 -30.65 -8.16 -5.60
N ARG A 29 -29.88 -9.24 -5.38
CA ARG A 29 -30.45 -10.57 -5.21
C ARG A 29 -30.35 -10.93 -3.73
N LYS A 30 -31.50 -11.05 -3.07
CA LYS A 30 -31.62 -11.71 -1.77
C LYS A 30 -31.19 -13.16 -1.95
N MET A 31 -30.06 -13.54 -1.35
CA MET A 31 -29.70 -14.94 -1.18
C MET A 31 -30.22 -15.40 0.18
N ALA A 32 -31.07 -16.42 0.15
CA ALA A 32 -31.51 -17.13 1.35
C ALA A 32 -30.30 -17.85 1.97
N ILE A 33 -30.10 -17.66 3.27
CA ILE A 33 -29.08 -18.34 4.06
C ILE A 33 -29.53 -19.79 4.23
N GLN A 34 -28.98 -20.69 3.41
CA GLN A 34 -29.05 -22.13 3.63
C GLN A 34 -27.77 -22.52 4.36
N LYS A 35 -27.89 -22.96 5.62
CA LYS A 35 -26.76 -23.48 6.40
C LYS A 35 -26.23 -24.74 5.71
N LEU A 36 -25.14 -24.59 4.97
CA LEU A 36 -24.32 -25.70 4.49
C LEU A 36 -23.20 -25.93 5.52
N GLN A 37 -23.31 -27.03 6.25
CA GLN A 37 -22.25 -27.53 7.12
C GLN A 37 -21.11 -28.05 6.23
N ALA A 38 -19.88 -27.63 6.53
CA ALA A 38 -18.71 -28.03 5.75
C ALA A 38 -18.46 -29.55 5.86
N PRO A 39 -18.23 -30.28 4.76
CA PRO A 39 -17.79 -31.66 4.84
C PRO A 39 -16.34 -31.71 5.36
N SER A 40 -16.09 -32.50 6.39
CA SER A 40 -14.74 -32.77 6.88
C SER A 40 -14.02 -33.70 5.90
N VAL A 41 -12.92 -33.24 5.32
CA VAL A 41 -12.04 -34.03 4.45
C VAL A 41 -10.87 -34.52 5.28
N TYR A 42 -10.79 -35.83 5.53
CA TYR A 42 -9.59 -36.46 6.08
C TYR A 42 -8.74 -37.00 4.92
N GLY A 43 -7.63 -36.33 4.63
CA GLY A 43 -6.69 -36.73 3.61
C GLY A 43 -5.70 -37.77 4.14
N GLY A 44 -5.80 -39.01 3.64
CA GLY A 44 -4.78 -40.03 3.87
C GLY A 44 -3.55 -39.77 3.01
N ALA A 45 -2.37 -39.69 3.63
CA ALA A 45 -1.10 -39.62 2.92
C ALA A 45 -0.87 -40.93 2.16
N GLY A 46 -1.00 -40.88 0.83
CA GLY A 46 -0.74 -42.06 -0.02
C GLY A 46 -1.65 -42.21 -1.25
N GLY A 47 -1.91 -41.12 -1.98
CA GLY A 47 -2.14 -41.16 -3.43
C GLY A 47 -3.28 -42.00 -4.03
N TYR A 48 -4.15 -42.67 -3.25
CA TYR A 48 -5.26 -43.46 -3.79
C TYR A 48 -6.53 -43.37 -2.91
N GLY A 49 -7.58 -42.76 -3.47
CA GLY A 49 -8.98 -42.93 -3.02
C GLY A 49 -9.52 -41.87 -2.06
N THR A 50 -10.18 -40.84 -2.61
CA THR A 50 -11.04 -39.92 -1.84
C THR A 50 -12.38 -40.60 -1.55
N ARG A 51 -12.76 -40.77 -0.28
CA ARG A 51 -14.10 -41.27 0.10
C ARG A 51 -14.94 -40.11 0.63
N ILE A 52 -16.09 -39.87 0.00
CA ILE A 52 -17.08 -38.87 0.41
C ILE A 52 -18.24 -39.64 1.06
N SER A 53 -18.50 -39.41 2.34
CA SER A 53 -19.65 -39.97 3.04
C SER A 53 -20.83 -38.99 2.97
N THR A 54 -21.95 -39.41 2.38
CA THR A 54 -23.25 -38.73 2.51
C THR A 54 -24.15 -39.58 3.40
N SER A 55 -24.70 -38.98 4.47
CA SER A 55 -25.66 -39.65 5.34
C SER A 55 -27.05 -39.65 4.71
N THR A 56 -27.47 -40.81 4.20
CA THR A 56 -28.86 -41.03 3.76
C THR A 56 -29.58 -41.86 4.82
N ASN A 57 -30.58 -41.25 5.47
CA ASN A 57 -31.52 -41.95 6.34
C ASN A 57 -32.42 -42.87 5.49
N TYR A 58 -32.24 -44.19 5.61
CA TYR A 58 -33.23 -45.17 5.20
C TYR A 58 -33.52 -46.09 6.38
N GLY A 59 -34.72 -45.97 6.93
CA GLY A 59 -35.26 -46.92 7.88
C GLY A 59 -35.70 -48.19 7.17
N GLN A 60 -35.16 -49.34 7.58
CA GLN A 60 -35.82 -50.62 7.46
C GLN A 60 -35.35 -51.53 8.61
N GLY A 61 -36.26 -51.76 9.55
CA GLY A 61 -36.14 -52.83 10.53
C GLY A 61 -36.66 -54.12 9.92
N PHE A 62 -35.83 -55.16 9.95
CA PHE A 62 -36.25 -56.55 9.75
C PHE A 62 -35.71 -57.36 10.94
N GLY A 63 -36.57 -57.56 11.94
CA GLY A 63 -36.33 -58.47 13.06
C GLY A 63 -36.96 -59.83 12.75
N GLY A 64 -36.13 -60.88 12.68
CA GLY A 64 -36.56 -62.26 12.53
C GLY A 64 -36.26 -63.06 13.80
N ASN A 65 -37.31 -63.44 14.52
CA ASN A 65 -37.27 -64.38 15.64
C ASN A 65 -37.30 -65.82 15.10
N PHE A 66 -36.38 -66.68 15.55
CA PHE A 66 -36.48 -68.13 15.40
C PHE A 66 -36.12 -68.80 16.73
N GLN A 67 -37.14 -69.24 17.48
CA GLN A 67 -37.00 -69.95 18.75
C GLN A 67 -37.52 -71.38 18.56
N LEU A 68 -36.63 -72.35 18.73
CA LEU A 68 -36.86 -73.79 18.55
C LEU A 68 -37.63 -74.36 19.75
N ASN A 69 -38.70 -75.07 19.43
CA ASN A 69 -39.62 -75.72 20.35
C ASN A 69 -39.07 -77.08 20.78
N LEU A 70 -39.10 -77.34 22.09
CA LEU A 70 -38.59 -78.54 22.77
C LEU A 70 -39.74 -79.52 23.01
N THR A 71 -39.68 -80.72 22.44
CA THR A 71 -40.60 -81.82 22.79
C THR A 71 -39.93 -83.19 22.63
N GLY A 72 -40.00 -84.04 23.66
CA GLY A 72 -40.13 -85.48 23.46
C GLY A 72 -39.21 -86.41 24.24
N ASN A 73 -39.65 -86.77 25.45
CA ASN A 73 -39.65 -88.10 26.09
C ASN A 73 -38.35 -88.89 26.31
N ASP A 74 -38.00 -88.88 27.60
CA ASP A 74 -37.32 -89.87 28.44
C ASP A 74 -37.94 -91.29 28.38
N VAL A 75 -37.29 -92.27 27.72
CA VAL A 75 -37.30 -93.72 28.03
C VAL A 75 -36.13 -94.39 27.27
N LEU A 76 -34.91 -94.44 27.83
CA LEU A 76 -33.91 -95.52 27.56
C LEU A 76 -32.61 -95.38 28.42
N LEU A 77 -32.76 -95.34 29.74
CA LEU A 77 -31.68 -94.97 30.67
C LEU A 77 -30.85 -96.15 31.22
N THR A 78 -30.26 -97.02 30.37
CA THR A 78 -29.27 -98.02 30.86
C THR A 78 -28.23 -98.53 29.84
N GLY A 79 -28.06 -97.85 28.69
CA GLY A 79 -27.01 -98.16 27.70
C GLY A 79 -26.27 -96.94 27.14
N ASN A 80 -26.58 -95.74 27.63
CA ASN A 80 -26.28 -94.47 26.95
C ASN A 80 -24.99 -93.78 27.45
N GLU A 81 -24.46 -94.13 28.62
CA GLU A 81 -23.28 -93.45 29.19
C GLU A 81 -21.98 -93.78 28.42
N LYS A 82 -21.82 -95.02 27.95
CA LYS A 82 -20.67 -95.42 27.15
C LYS A 82 -20.71 -94.86 25.72
N SER A 83 -21.92 -94.79 25.14
CA SER A 83 -22.20 -94.17 23.83
C SER A 83 -21.95 -92.66 23.84
N THR A 84 -22.42 -91.97 24.89
CA THR A 84 -22.19 -90.54 25.07
C THR A 84 -20.72 -90.23 25.36
N MET A 85 -20.01 -91.05 26.13
CA MET A 85 -18.56 -90.93 26.32
C MET A 85 -17.77 -91.20 25.03
N GLN A 86 -18.19 -92.15 24.19
CA GLN A 86 -17.59 -92.34 22.86
C GLN A 86 -17.84 -91.14 21.94
N ASN A 87 -19.06 -90.61 21.88
CA ASN A 87 -19.38 -89.44 21.07
C ASN A 87 -18.59 -88.18 21.51
N LEU A 88 -18.42 -87.98 22.82
CA LEU A 88 -17.59 -86.92 23.37
C LEU A 88 -16.10 -87.13 23.04
N ASN A 89 -15.60 -88.35 23.11
CA ASN A 89 -14.22 -88.66 22.73
C ASN A 89 -13.99 -88.49 21.22
N ASP A 90 -14.94 -88.87 20.36
CA ASP A 90 -14.86 -88.65 18.91
C ASP A 90 -14.92 -87.14 18.57
N ARG A 91 -15.72 -86.38 19.33
CA ARG A 91 -15.77 -84.91 19.24
C ARG A 91 -14.49 -84.26 19.74
N LEU A 92 -13.86 -84.80 20.77
CA LEU A 92 -12.57 -84.34 21.28
C LEU A 92 -11.44 -84.70 20.31
N ALA A 93 -11.46 -85.89 19.70
CA ALA A 93 -10.51 -86.31 18.69
C ALA A 93 -10.60 -85.41 17.44
N SER A 94 -11.80 -85.13 16.95
CA SER A 94 -12.01 -84.18 15.83
C SER A 94 -11.64 -82.74 16.21
N TYR A 95 -11.85 -82.31 17.46
CA TYR A 95 -11.38 -81.01 17.93
C TYR A 95 -9.85 -80.94 17.99
N LEU A 96 -9.18 -81.97 18.50
CA LEU A 96 -7.72 -82.06 18.51
C LEU A 96 -7.13 -82.10 17.09
N GLU A 97 -7.78 -82.79 16.15
CA GLU A 97 -7.38 -82.80 14.75
C GLU A 97 -7.57 -81.43 14.10
N LYS A 98 -8.66 -80.73 14.41
CA LYS A 98 -8.91 -79.33 13.98
C LYS A 98 -7.83 -78.40 14.53
N VAL A 99 -7.52 -78.47 15.82
CA VAL A 99 -6.46 -77.67 16.47
C VAL A 99 -5.11 -77.93 15.79
N ARG A 100 -4.73 -79.19 15.56
CA ARG A 100 -3.48 -79.52 14.84
C ARG A 100 -3.46 -78.97 13.41
N SER A 101 -4.59 -78.99 12.70
CA SER A 101 -4.68 -78.40 11.35
C SER A 101 -4.53 -76.87 11.37
N LEU A 102 -5.11 -76.20 12.38
CA LEU A 102 -5.02 -74.76 12.57
C LEU A 102 -3.63 -74.32 13.00
N GLU A 103 -2.97 -75.09 13.88
CA GLU A 103 -1.57 -74.86 14.26
C GLU A 103 -0.63 -74.97 13.05
N LYS A 104 -0.81 -75.98 12.20
CA LYS A 104 -0.05 -76.11 10.95
C LYS A 104 -0.32 -74.93 10.01
N ALA A 105 -1.56 -74.52 9.82
CA ALA A 105 -1.92 -73.39 8.98
C ALA A 105 -1.34 -72.07 9.52
N ASN A 106 -1.42 -71.82 10.83
CA ASN A 106 -0.81 -70.65 11.46
C ASN A 106 0.71 -70.65 11.29
N SER A 107 1.38 -71.80 11.49
CA SER A 107 2.83 -71.89 11.29
C SER A 107 3.25 -71.58 9.84
N LEU A 108 2.42 -71.93 8.87
CA LEU A 108 2.67 -71.67 7.46
C LEU A 108 2.45 -70.19 7.12
N ILE A 109 1.39 -69.58 7.64
CA ILE A 109 1.11 -68.15 7.49
C ILE A 109 2.21 -67.31 8.16
N GLU A 110 2.68 -67.68 9.36
CA GLU A 110 3.80 -67.00 10.02
C GLU A 110 5.08 -67.04 9.19
N LYS A 111 5.38 -68.18 8.54
CA LYS A 111 6.50 -68.28 7.61
C LYS A 111 6.32 -67.38 6.40
N GLN A 112 5.13 -67.36 5.80
CA GLN A 112 4.82 -66.48 4.67
C GLN A 112 4.92 -65.00 5.04
N ILE A 113 4.49 -64.61 6.24
CA ILE A 113 4.63 -63.24 6.76
C ILE A 113 6.11 -62.88 6.92
N LYS A 114 6.92 -63.77 7.50
CA LYS A 114 8.37 -63.55 7.64
C LYS A 114 9.05 -63.41 6.29
N GLU A 115 8.78 -64.32 5.35
CA GLU A 115 9.33 -64.25 3.99
C GLU A 115 8.88 -62.98 3.25
N TRP A 116 7.64 -62.52 3.46
CA TRP A 116 7.14 -61.27 2.89
C TRP A 116 7.87 -60.06 3.47
N TYR A 117 8.06 -60.01 4.79
CA TYR A 117 8.86 -58.96 5.41
C TYR A 117 10.32 -58.99 4.96
N GLU A 118 10.95 -60.16 4.84
CA GLU A 118 12.33 -60.26 4.33
C GLU A 118 12.45 -59.80 2.87
N LYS A 119 11.48 -60.12 2.01
CA LYS A 119 11.44 -59.67 0.62
C LYS A 119 11.06 -58.20 0.46
N ASN A 120 10.23 -57.66 1.34
CA ASN A 120 9.80 -56.25 1.31
C ASN A 120 10.66 -55.31 2.16
N THR A 121 11.54 -55.82 3.01
CA THR A 121 12.53 -54.99 3.74
C THR A 121 13.73 -54.63 2.89
N THR A 122 13.90 -55.27 1.72
CA THR A 122 14.74 -54.75 0.64
C THR A 122 14.00 -53.68 -0.17
N ASP A 123 13.23 -52.82 0.50
CA ASP A 123 12.76 -51.59 -0.13
C ASP A 123 14.01 -50.72 -0.30
N VAL A 124 14.47 -50.65 -1.54
CA VAL A 124 15.65 -49.92 -1.98
C VAL A 124 15.55 -48.52 -1.38
N ARG A 125 16.35 -48.25 -0.36
CA ARG A 125 16.54 -46.90 0.18
C ARG A 125 17.15 -46.08 -0.95
N HIS A 126 16.31 -45.44 -1.76
CA HIS A 126 16.76 -44.58 -2.83
C HIS A 126 17.58 -43.45 -2.18
N ASP A 127 18.84 -43.32 -2.57
CA ASP A 127 19.74 -42.34 -1.99
C ASP A 127 19.36 -40.93 -2.49
N TYR A 128 18.42 -40.28 -1.80
CA TYR A 128 17.98 -38.92 -2.11
C TYR A 128 19.02 -37.84 -1.79
N SER A 129 20.19 -38.22 -1.26
CA SER A 129 21.27 -37.30 -0.87
C SER A 129 21.74 -36.40 -2.02
N THR A 130 21.76 -36.91 -3.26
CA THR A 130 22.15 -36.13 -4.45
C THR A 130 21.14 -35.02 -4.75
N TYR A 131 19.84 -35.30 -4.62
CA TYR A 131 18.79 -34.29 -4.81
C TYR A 131 18.87 -33.19 -3.76
N PHE A 132 19.14 -33.52 -2.49
CA PHE A 132 19.32 -32.52 -1.45
C PHE A 132 20.47 -31.55 -1.74
N ARG A 133 21.62 -32.07 -2.22
CA ARG A 133 22.74 -31.20 -2.65
C ARG A 133 22.35 -30.28 -3.79
N THR A 134 21.63 -30.78 -4.79
CA THR A 134 21.17 -29.93 -5.91
C THR A 134 20.16 -28.87 -5.46
N ILE A 135 19.29 -29.19 -4.50
CA ILE A 135 18.31 -28.26 -3.94
C ILE A 135 19.04 -27.16 -3.16
N GLU A 136 20.03 -27.52 -2.34
CA GLU A 136 20.85 -26.57 -1.59
C GLU A 136 21.63 -25.64 -2.53
N ASP A 137 22.26 -26.17 -3.58
CA ASP A 137 22.94 -25.37 -4.60
C ASP A 137 21.99 -24.39 -5.30
N LEU A 138 20.76 -24.82 -5.61
CA LEU A 138 19.74 -23.95 -6.21
C LEU A 138 19.27 -22.87 -5.24
N GLN A 139 19.06 -23.20 -3.96
CA GLN A 139 18.70 -22.24 -2.93
C GLN A 139 19.81 -21.19 -2.74
N ASN A 140 21.07 -21.61 -2.73
CA ASN A 140 22.22 -20.70 -2.66
C ASN A 140 22.29 -19.77 -3.88
N LYS A 141 22.04 -20.29 -5.08
CA LYS A 141 21.97 -19.46 -6.31
C LYS A 141 20.83 -18.46 -6.26
N ILE A 142 19.66 -18.86 -5.76
CA ILE A 142 18.51 -17.96 -5.59
C ILE A 142 18.85 -16.87 -4.57
N GLY A 143 19.45 -17.21 -3.43
CA GLY A 143 19.86 -16.24 -2.41
C GLY A 143 20.90 -15.25 -2.95
N ALA A 144 21.90 -15.73 -3.68
CA ALA A 144 22.89 -14.88 -4.33
C ALA A 144 22.25 -13.93 -5.37
N ALA A 145 21.32 -14.44 -6.19
CA ALA A 145 20.60 -13.63 -7.16
C ALA A 145 19.68 -12.60 -6.50
N GLN A 146 19.05 -12.93 -5.38
CA GLN A 146 18.23 -12.00 -4.60
C GLN A 146 19.07 -10.87 -4.01
N LEU A 147 20.26 -11.19 -3.46
CA LEU A 147 21.18 -10.19 -2.93
C LEU A 147 21.70 -9.26 -4.04
N GLU A 148 22.07 -9.82 -5.19
CA GLU A 148 22.49 -9.03 -6.34
C GLU A 148 21.36 -8.15 -6.89
N ASN A 149 20.12 -8.66 -6.92
CA ASN A 149 18.97 -7.87 -7.30
C ASN A 149 18.75 -6.68 -6.35
N ALA A 150 18.82 -6.92 -5.03
CA ALA A 150 18.72 -5.85 -4.04
C ALA A 150 19.85 -4.81 -4.19
N ARG A 151 21.08 -5.26 -4.47
CA ARG A 151 22.22 -4.38 -4.75
C ARG A 151 21.96 -3.51 -5.99
N LEU A 152 21.47 -4.10 -7.09
CA LEU A 152 21.15 -3.37 -8.31
C LEU A 152 20.03 -2.35 -8.10
N VAL A 153 18.99 -2.69 -7.34
CA VAL A 153 17.90 -1.76 -6.99
C VAL A 153 18.45 -0.54 -6.24
N LEU A 154 19.32 -0.75 -5.25
CA LEU A 154 19.96 0.35 -4.52
C LEU A 154 20.83 1.23 -5.42
N GLN A 155 21.56 0.64 -6.37
CA GLN A 155 22.36 1.39 -7.34
C GLN A 155 21.47 2.21 -8.29
N ILE A 156 20.35 1.65 -8.73
CA ILE A 156 19.36 2.35 -9.56
C ILE A 156 18.78 3.54 -8.80
N ASP A 157 18.38 3.35 -7.54
CA ASP A 157 17.83 4.43 -6.73
C ASP A 157 18.87 5.51 -6.44
N ASN A 158 20.12 5.14 -6.18
CA ASN A 158 21.22 6.10 -6.05
C ASN A 158 21.44 6.90 -7.34
N ALA A 159 21.46 6.24 -8.49
CA ALA A 159 21.61 6.90 -9.79
C ALA A 159 20.43 7.84 -10.10
N LYS A 160 19.20 7.46 -9.74
CA LYS A 160 18.01 8.31 -9.87
C LYS A 160 18.10 9.55 -8.98
N LEU A 161 18.46 9.38 -7.70
CA LEU A 161 18.64 10.50 -6.78
C LEU A 161 19.72 11.47 -7.26
N ALA A 162 20.85 10.95 -7.79
CA ALA A 162 21.88 11.78 -8.38
C ALA A 162 21.39 12.52 -9.63
N ALA A 163 20.63 11.86 -10.50
CA ALA A 163 20.04 12.48 -11.69
C ALA A 163 19.04 13.60 -11.32
N ASP A 164 18.20 13.39 -10.32
CA ASP A 164 17.28 14.41 -9.82
C ASP A 164 18.01 15.59 -9.17
N ASP A 165 19.09 15.34 -8.42
CA ASP A 165 19.93 16.42 -7.85
C ASP A 165 20.57 17.27 -8.96
N PHE A 166 21.10 16.64 -10.03
CA PHE A 166 21.61 17.38 -11.19
C PHE A 166 20.52 18.11 -11.95
N ARG A 167 19.31 17.53 -12.07
CA ARG A 167 18.17 18.18 -12.70
C ARG A 167 17.76 19.45 -11.94
N LEU A 168 17.62 19.37 -10.62
CA LEU A 168 17.29 20.53 -9.78
C LEU A 168 18.38 21.60 -9.84
N LYS A 169 19.66 21.22 -9.83
CA LYS A 169 20.78 22.16 -10.01
C LYS A 169 20.72 22.85 -11.37
N TYR A 170 20.43 22.11 -12.43
CA TYR A 170 20.27 22.66 -13.78
C TYR A 170 19.09 23.61 -13.86
N GLU A 171 17.93 23.24 -13.32
CA GLU A 171 16.72 24.09 -13.30
C GLU A 171 16.99 25.40 -12.55
N ASN A 172 17.66 25.34 -11.39
CA ASN A 172 18.04 26.53 -10.62
C ASN A 172 19.03 27.42 -11.38
N GLU A 173 20.08 26.85 -11.96
CA GLU A 173 21.07 27.61 -12.75
C GLU A 173 20.44 28.22 -14.00
N HIS A 174 19.51 27.51 -14.65
CA HIS A 174 18.77 28.00 -15.80
C HIS A 174 17.90 29.20 -15.44
N LEU A 175 17.18 29.15 -14.31
CA LEU A 175 16.38 30.27 -13.82
C LEU A 175 17.25 31.49 -13.46
N LEU A 176 18.38 31.28 -12.78
CA LEU A 176 19.35 32.34 -12.49
C LEU A 176 19.88 32.97 -13.78
N ARG A 177 20.25 32.15 -14.76
CA ARG A 177 20.68 32.62 -16.07
C ARG A 177 19.60 33.43 -16.77
N GLN A 178 18.34 32.99 -16.76
CA GLN A 178 17.23 33.74 -17.36
C GLN A 178 17.02 35.10 -16.68
N SER A 179 17.15 35.17 -15.34
CA SER A 179 17.12 36.43 -14.61
C SER A 179 18.24 37.36 -15.04
N VAL A 180 19.48 36.86 -15.12
CA VAL A 180 20.63 37.65 -15.56
C VAL A 180 20.50 38.10 -17.01
N GLU A 181 19.98 37.24 -17.91
CA GLU A 181 19.70 37.62 -19.30
C GLU A 181 18.62 38.72 -19.38
N SER A 182 17.58 38.66 -18.54
CA SER A 182 16.60 39.75 -18.42
C SER A 182 17.24 41.05 -17.96
N ASP A 183 18.11 41.00 -16.96
CA ASP A 183 18.82 42.17 -16.44
C ASP A 183 19.77 42.78 -17.49
N ILE A 184 20.52 41.94 -18.22
CA ILE A 184 21.37 42.38 -19.34
C ILE A 184 20.54 43.07 -20.42
N ASN A 185 19.39 42.50 -20.80
CA ASN A 185 18.48 43.12 -21.77
C ASN A 185 17.88 44.43 -21.24
N GLY A 186 17.67 44.56 -19.93
CA GLY A 186 17.29 45.82 -19.28
C GLY A 186 18.41 46.87 -19.37
N LEU A 187 19.64 46.49 -19.02
CA LEU A 187 20.81 47.37 -19.10
C LEU A 187 21.12 47.81 -20.52
N ILE A 188 20.93 46.94 -21.51
CA ILE A 188 21.04 47.26 -22.94
C ILE A 188 20.07 48.38 -23.31
N ARG A 189 18.81 48.29 -22.89
CA ARG A 189 17.80 49.33 -23.15
C ARG A 189 18.18 50.66 -22.49
N VAL A 190 18.57 50.63 -21.22
CA VAL A 190 19.03 51.84 -20.51
C VAL A 190 20.23 52.48 -21.20
N ARG A 191 21.17 51.67 -21.69
CA ARG A 191 22.35 52.14 -22.44
C ARG A 191 21.96 52.76 -23.78
N ASP A 192 20.96 52.21 -24.47
CA ASP A 192 20.44 52.76 -25.71
C ASP A 192 19.71 54.10 -25.45
N ASP A 193 18.89 54.18 -24.40
CA ASP A 193 18.22 55.42 -23.97
C ASP A 193 19.23 56.52 -23.56
N LEU A 194 20.29 56.16 -22.83
CA LEU A 194 21.38 57.08 -22.49
C LEU A 194 22.15 57.54 -23.73
N THR A 195 22.26 56.69 -24.76
CA THR A 195 22.92 57.06 -26.01
C THR A 195 22.05 58.05 -26.80
N LEU A 196 20.73 57.86 -26.84
CA LEU A 196 19.79 58.80 -27.45
C LEU A 196 19.83 60.16 -26.74
N THR A 197 19.68 60.19 -25.42
CA THR A 197 19.73 61.43 -24.64
C THR A 197 21.07 62.16 -24.77
N LYS A 198 22.19 61.42 -24.85
CA LYS A 198 23.50 61.99 -25.15
C LYS A 198 23.51 62.66 -26.53
N SER A 199 23.02 61.98 -27.57
CA SER A 199 22.93 62.54 -28.93
C SER A 199 22.04 63.80 -28.98
N ASP A 200 20.94 63.81 -28.24
CA ASP A 200 20.04 64.98 -28.14
C ASP A 200 20.76 66.17 -27.49
N LEU A 201 21.50 65.92 -26.41
CA LEU A 201 22.30 66.96 -25.73
C LEU A 201 23.46 67.45 -26.60
N GLU A 202 24.12 66.57 -27.36
CA GLU A 202 25.16 66.94 -28.32
C GLU A 202 24.59 67.84 -29.43
N SER A 203 23.41 67.52 -29.96
CA SER A 203 22.69 68.35 -30.93
C SER A 203 22.31 69.72 -30.36
N GLN A 204 21.82 69.78 -29.11
CA GLN A 204 21.54 71.04 -28.43
C GLN A 204 22.81 71.89 -28.22
N ILE A 205 23.93 71.27 -27.86
CA ILE A 205 25.22 71.95 -27.72
C ILE A 205 25.68 72.52 -29.07
N GLU A 206 25.55 71.75 -30.15
CA GLU A 206 25.92 72.20 -31.49
C GLU A 206 25.05 73.36 -31.95
N SER A 207 23.73 73.27 -31.77
CA SER A 207 22.78 74.36 -32.06
C SER A 207 23.12 75.65 -31.30
N VAL A 208 23.41 75.58 -29.99
CA VAL A 208 23.80 76.76 -29.20
C VAL A 208 25.15 77.32 -29.66
N ASN A 209 26.10 76.46 -30.05
CA ASN A 209 27.39 76.91 -30.60
C ASN A 209 27.22 77.62 -31.94
N GLU A 210 26.33 77.13 -32.81
CA GLU A 210 25.97 77.77 -34.08
C GLU A 210 25.31 79.14 -33.84
N GLU A 211 24.36 79.23 -32.91
CA GLU A 211 23.74 80.49 -32.52
C GLU A 211 24.78 81.50 -32.01
N LEU A 212 25.71 81.06 -31.16
CA LEU A 212 26.78 81.89 -30.63
C LEU A 212 27.72 82.37 -31.75
N ALA A 213 28.08 81.50 -32.68
CA ALA A 213 28.88 81.85 -33.85
C ALA A 213 28.15 82.87 -34.75
N PHE A 214 26.86 82.66 -35.00
CA PHE A 214 26.02 83.58 -35.76
C PHE A 214 25.93 84.96 -35.08
N LEU A 215 25.73 85.00 -33.76
CA LEU A 215 25.66 86.25 -32.99
C LEU A 215 26.99 87.01 -33.03
N LYS A 216 28.12 86.30 -32.92
CA LYS A 216 29.47 86.90 -33.05
C LYS A 216 29.69 87.50 -34.43
N LYS A 217 29.33 86.77 -35.49
CA LYS A 217 29.46 87.24 -36.86
C LYS A 217 28.58 88.46 -37.14
N ASN A 218 27.32 88.45 -36.70
CA ASN A 218 26.45 89.62 -36.81
C ASN A 218 27.02 90.82 -36.05
N HIS A 219 27.52 90.61 -34.84
CA HIS A 219 28.15 91.68 -34.08
C HIS A 219 29.38 92.26 -34.79
N GLU A 220 30.23 91.41 -35.38
CA GLU A 220 31.38 91.84 -36.19
C GLU A 220 30.94 92.64 -37.43
N GLU A 221 29.93 92.16 -38.16
CA GLU A 221 29.35 92.88 -39.30
C GLU A 221 28.72 94.23 -38.92
N ASP A 222 28.02 94.31 -37.79
CA ASP A 222 27.43 95.54 -37.28
C ASP A 222 28.50 96.53 -36.81
N VAL A 223 29.55 96.06 -36.13
CA VAL A 223 30.70 96.90 -35.78
C VAL A 223 31.39 97.41 -37.04
N ASP A 224 31.55 96.59 -38.07
CA ASP A 224 32.11 97.00 -39.36
C ASP A 224 31.21 98.00 -40.09
N ARG A 225 29.89 97.81 -40.06
CA ARG A 225 28.92 98.77 -40.60
C ARG A 225 29.00 100.10 -39.87
N LEU A 226 29.01 100.09 -38.55
CA LEU A 226 29.16 101.30 -37.74
C LEU A 226 30.52 101.98 -37.98
N ARG A 227 31.61 101.22 -38.10
CA ARG A 227 32.92 101.75 -38.50
C ARG A 227 32.89 102.41 -39.88
N LYS A 228 32.22 101.79 -40.86
CA LYS A 228 32.03 102.35 -42.20
C LYS A 228 31.14 103.60 -42.18
N GLN A 229 30.10 103.62 -41.34
CA GLN A 229 29.19 104.76 -41.18
C GLN A 229 29.87 105.95 -40.49
N VAL A 230 30.77 105.70 -39.53
CA VAL A 230 31.59 106.74 -38.88
C VAL A 230 32.69 107.27 -39.83
N GLY A 231 33.09 106.51 -40.85
CA GLY A 231 34.08 106.92 -41.86
C GLY A 231 33.50 107.61 -43.12
N GLY A 232 32.18 107.74 -43.24
CA GLY A 232 31.52 108.25 -44.44
C GLY A 232 30.80 109.59 -44.20
N SER A 233 31.46 110.70 -44.54
CA SER A 233 30.76 111.94 -44.92
C SER A 233 30.04 111.68 -46.25
N VAL A 234 28.78 111.24 -46.20
CA VAL A 234 27.94 111.06 -47.40
C VAL A 234 27.05 112.28 -47.58
N ASN A 235 27.45 113.12 -48.53
CA ASN A 235 26.70 114.27 -49.01
C ASN A 235 26.14 113.94 -50.41
N VAL A 236 24.81 113.77 -50.48
CA VAL A 236 23.83 114.10 -51.57
C VAL A 236 24.08 113.41 -52.94
N GLU A 237 23.11 112.73 -53.56
CA GLU A 237 22.01 113.32 -54.35
C GLU A 237 20.84 112.35 -54.48
N VAL A 238 19.64 112.85 -54.21
CA VAL A 238 18.36 112.17 -54.38
C VAL A 238 17.89 112.47 -55.81
N ASP A 239 17.96 111.47 -56.69
CA ASP A 239 17.32 111.54 -58.01
C ASP A 239 15.82 111.27 -57.83
N ALA A 240 15.01 112.31 -58.03
CA ALA A 240 13.56 112.26 -57.91
C ALA A 240 12.98 111.61 -59.17
N ALA A 241 12.79 110.30 -59.10
CA ALA A 241 12.02 109.56 -60.10
C ALA A 241 10.55 110.09 -60.17
N PRO A 242 9.90 110.00 -61.35
CA PRO A 242 8.70 110.76 -61.69
C PRO A 242 7.50 110.40 -60.81
N SER A 243 6.61 111.38 -60.62
CA SER A 243 5.36 111.29 -59.84
C SER A 243 4.60 109.97 -60.06
N ILE A 244 4.68 109.08 -59.07
CA ILE A 244 3.94 107.83 -59.04
C ILE A 244 2.51 108.15 -58.60
N ASP A 245 1.54 107.61 -59.33
CA ASP A 245 0.11 107.77 -59.07
C ASP A 245 -0.25 107.18 -57.69
N LEU A 246 -0.35 108.06 -56.69
CA LEU A 246 -0.61 107.70 -55.29
C LEU A 246 -1.93 106.91 -55.14
N ALA A 247 -2.91 107.14 -56.02
CA ALA A 247 -4.16 106.39 -56.01
C ALA A 247 -3.94 104.91 -56.34
N THR A 248 -3.08 104.61 -57.32
CA THR A 248 -2.72 103.22 -57.65
C THR A 248 -1.89 102.56 -56.56
N ILE A 249 -0.99 103.28 -55.89
CA ILE A 249 -0.23 102.73 -54.75
C ILE A 249 -1.15 102.46 -53.56
N MET A 250 -2.06 103.38 -53.22
CA MET A 250 -3.00 103.18 -52.11
C MET A 250 -3.95 102.02 -52.37
N GLU A 251 -4.42 101.85 -53.60
CA GLU A 251 -5.24 100.70 -54.00
C GLU A 251 -4.42 99.40 -53.94
N ASN A 252 -3.19 99.39 -54.45
CA ASN A 252 -2.30 98.24 -54.35
C ASN A 252 -1.94 97.88 -52.89
N MET A 253 -1.72 98.87 -52.02
CA MET A 253 -1.49 98.63 -50.59
C MET A 253 -2.73 98.03 -49.94
N ARG A 254 -3.92 98.54 -50.26
CA ARG A 254 -5.18 98.01 -49.75
C ARG A 254 -5.38 96.56 -50.21
N GLN A 255 -5.12 96.28 -51.49
CA GLN A 255 -5.20 94.94 -52.05
C GLN A 255 -4.19 93.98 -51.39
N GLN A 256 -2.95 94.43 -51.13
CA GLN A 256 -1.95 93.64 -50.39
C GLN A 256 -2.36 93.35 -48.94
N TYR A 257 -2.95 94.33 -48.24
CA TYR A 257 -3.46 94.11 -46.89
C TYR A 257 -4.69 93.18 -46.87
N GLU A 258 -5.57 93.29 -47.85
CA GLU A 258 -6.73 92.41 -47.99
C GLU A 258 -6.31 90.97 -48.32
N GLU A 259 -5.30 90.80 -49.19
CA GLU A 259 -4.71 89.50 -49.48
C GLU A 259 -3.98 88.91 -48.26
N MET A 260 -3.21 89.73 -47.53
CA MET A 260 -2.51 89.32 -46.31
C MET A 260 -3.48 88.95 -45.19
N ALA A 261 -4.56 89.73 -44.99
CA ALA A 261 -5.62 89.41 -44.04
C ALA A 261 -6.37 88.14 -44.44
N GLY A 262 -6.61 87.94 -45.74
CA GLY A 262 -7.18 86.72 -46.31
C GLY A 262 -6.32 85.49 -46.02
N LYS A 263 -5.01 85.58 -46.30
CA LYS A 263 -4.02 84.52 -46.03
C LYS A 263 -3.91 84.21 -44.55
N ASN A 264 -3.78 85.23 -43.69
CA ASN A 264 -3.71 85.04 -42.24
C ASN A 264 -4.98 84.36 -41.69
N ARG A 265 -6.17 84.72 -42.21
CA ARG A 265 -7.42 84.03 -41.83
C ARG A 265 -7.46 82.58 -42.29
N GLN A 266 -6.93 82.27 -43.47
CA GLN A 266 -6.84 80.89 -43.97
C GLN A 266 -5.83 80.08 -43.16
N GLU A 267 -4.64 80.61 -42.92
CA GLU A 267 -3.58 79.98 -42.12
C GLU A 267 -4.05 79.70 -40.70
N ALA A 268 -4.76 80.65 -40.05
CA ALA A 268 -5.34 80.43 -38.73
C ALA A 268 -6.37 79.28 -38.74
N LYS A 269 -7.24 79.21 -39.75
CA LYS A 269 -8.20 78.11 -39.89
C LYS A 269 -7.50 76.77 -40.10
N GLU A 270 -6.52 76.71 -40.98
CA GLU A 270 -5.74 75.49 -41.22
C GLU A 270 -4.97 75.05 -39.97
N GLN A 271 -4.45 75.99 -39.18
CA GLN A 271 -3.81 75.68 -37.90
C GLN A 271 -4.81 75.10 -36.89
N PHE A 272 -6.00 75.70 -36.77
CA PHE A 272 -7.06 75.15 -35.90
C PHE A 272 -7.51 73.77 -36.39
N GLU A 273 -7.72 73.59 -37.69
CA GLU A 273 -8.10 72.30 -38.27
C GLU A 273 -7.02 71.24 -37.98
N LYS A 274 -5.75 71.54 -38.22
CA LYS A 274 -4.62 70.64 -37.88
C LYS A 274 -4.59 70.27 -36.41
N GLN A 275 -4.73 71.23 -35.49
CA GLN A 275 -4.77 70.96 -34.05
C GLN A 275 -5.98 70.12 -33.65
N THR A 276 -7.17 70.37 -34.23
CA THR A 276 -8.36 69.56 -33.94
C THR A 276 -8.24 68.14 -34.49
N GLU A 277 -7.62 67.96 -35.65
CA GLU A 277 -7.33 66.63 -36.19
C GLU A 277 -6.33 65.87 -35.33
N GLU A 278 -5.26 66.52 -34.88
CA GLU A 278 -4.27 65.92 -33.98
C GLU A 278 -4.90 65.51 -32.64
N LEU A 279 -5.69 66.39 -32.03
CA LEU A 279 -6.44 66.08 -30.80
C LEU A 279 -7.41 64.91 -31.02
N ASN A 280 -8.12 64.88 -32.16
CA ASN A 280 -9.02 63.77 -32.48
C ASN A 280 -8.26 62.44 -32.67
N ARG A 281 -7.07 62.46 -33.29
CA ARG A 281 -6.21 61.28 -33.41
C ARG A 281 -5.75 60.79 -32.04
N GLU A 282 -5.31 61.70 -31.17
CA GLU A 282 -4.88 61.35 -29.81
C GLU A 282 -6.03 60.78 -28.98
N VAL A 283 -7.23 61.39 -29.05
CA VAL A 283 -8.44 60.89 -28.38
C VAL A 283 -8.80 59.49 -28.90
N ALA A 284 -8.73 59.25 -30.20
CA ALA A 284 -8.99 57.93 -30.78
C ALA A 284 -8.01 56.86 -30.25
N ILE A 285 -6.72 57.16 -30.22
CA ILE A 285 -5.68 56.27 -29.68
C ILE A 285 -5.92 56.01 -28.19
N ASN A 286 -6.20 57.04 -27.41
CA ASN A 286 -6.47 56.92 -25.98
C ASN A 286 -7.73 56.07 -25.71
N VAL A 287 -8.79 56.21 -26.52
CA VAL A 287 -9.99 55.38 -26.42
C VAL A 287 -9.68 53.92 -26.76
N GLU A 288 -8.90 53.65 -27.80
CA GLU A 288 -8.47 52.29 -28.16
C GLU A 288 -7.63 51.65 -27.05
N GLN A 289 -6.68 52.38 -26.48
CA GLN A 289 -5.87 51.92 -25.35
C GLN A 289 -6.72 51.63 -24.11
N LEU A 290 -7.67 52.51 -23.77
CA LEU A 290 -8.61 52.28 -22.67
C LEU A 290 -9.48 51.04 -22.91
N GLN A 291 -9.93 50.81 -24.14
CA GLN A 291 -10.67 49.60 -24.48
C GLN A 291 -9.81 48.33 -24.37
N ALA A 292 -8.56 48.38 -24.81
CA ALA A 292 -7.62 47.27 -24.69
C ALA A 292 -7.35 46.92 -23.22
N GLN A 293 -7.05 47.93 -22.39
CA GLN A 293 -6.87 47.74 -20.94
C GLN A 293 -8.14 47.20 -20.27
N ARG A 294 -9.32 47.68 -20.67
CA ARG A 294 -10.59 47.16 -20.16
C ARG A 294 -10.79 45.67 -20.50
N ARG A 295 -10.42 45.24 -21.71
CA ARG A 295 -10.44 43.81 -22.10
C ARG A 295 -9.46 43.00 -21.28
N GLU A 296 -8.23 43.49 -21.10
CA GLU A 296 -7.23 42.81 -20.28
C GLU A 296 -7.69 42.65 -18.82
N ILE A 297 -8.34 43.67 -18.25
CA ILE A 297 -8.93 43.59 -16.91
C ILE A 297 -10.05 42.53 -16.87
N THR A 298 -10.91 42.46 -17.87
CA THR A 298 -11.97 41.44 -17.90
C THR A 298 -11.42 40.03 -18.06
N ASP A 299 -10.41 39.84 -18.89
CA ASP A 299 -9.79 38.54 -19.12
C ASP A 299 -9.06 38.06 -17.85
N ARG A 300 -8.31 38.96 -17.19
CA ARG A 300 -7.68 38.66 -15.90
C ARG A 300 -8.69 38.33 -14.82
N ARG A 301 -9.84 39.02 -14.77
CA ARG A 301 -10.92 38.68 -13.83
C ARG A 301 -11.51 37.30 -14.11
N GLN A 302 -11.71 36.93 -15.37
CA GLN A 302 -12.20 35.61 -15.73
C GLN A 302 -11.20 34.51 -15.36
N ILE A 303 -9.91 34.73 -15.62
CA ILE A 303 -8.85 33.79 -15.22
C ILE A 303 -8.80 33.65 -13.70
N PHE A 304 -8.87 34.77 -12.97
CA PHE A 304 -8.89 34.76 -11.50
C PHE A 304 -10.08 33.96 -10.95
N GLN A 305 -11.28 34.18 -11.48
CA GLN A 305 -12.47 33.42 -11.09
C GLN A 305 -12.34 31.93 -11.44
N GLY A 306 -11.75 31.59 -12.59
CA GLY A 306 -11.46 30.21 -12.97
C GLY A 306 -10.53 29.53 -11.96
N LEU A 307 -9.41 30.18 -11.62
CA LEU A 307 -8.45 29.69 -10.63
C LEU A 307 -9.07 29.58 -9.23
N GLU A 308 -9.95 30.51 -8.85
CA GLU A 308 -10.66 30.46 -7.57
C GLU A 308 -11.62 29.26 -7.52
N LEU A 309 -12.33 28.96 -8.61
CA LEU A 309 -13.18 27.77 -8.70
C LEU A 309 -12.37 26.47 -8.68
N GLU A 310 -11.22 26.43 -9.36
CA GLU A 310 -10.30 25.28 -9.30
C GLU A 310 -9.78 25.08 -7.88
N LEU A 311 -9.39 26.15 -7.18
CA LEU A 311 -8.98 26.09 -5.78
C LEU A 311 -10.10 25.53 -4.89
N GLN A 312 -11.33 26.04 -5.02
CA GLN A 312 -12.47 25.52 -4.26
C GLN A 312 -12.77 24.06 -4.59
N SER A 313 -12.65 23.65 -5.85
CA SER A 313 -12.79 22.25 -6.27
C SER A 313 -11.75 21.35 -5.62
N HIS A 314 -10.48 21.76 -5.61
CA HIS A 314 -9.41 21.02 -4.95
C HIS A 314 -9.59 20.94 -3.43
N LEU A 315 -10.05 22.02 -2.78
CA LEU A 315 -10.37 22.00 -1.35
C LEU A 315 -11.50 21.02 -1.03
N ASN A 316 -12.55 20.99 -1.85
CA ASN A 316 -13.65 20.04 -1.70
C ASN A 316 -13.18 18.60 -1.94
N MET A 317 -12.34 18.36 -2.94
CA MET A 317 -11.75 17.05 -3.20
C MET A 317 -10.90 16.59 -2.02
N LYS A 318 -10.00 17.45 -1.52
CA LYS A 318 -9.19 17.17 -0.33
C LYS A 318 -10.06 16.79 0.86
N LYS A 319 -11.09 17.58 1.16
CA LYS A 319 -12.02 17.31 2.26
C LYS A 319 -12.71 15.95 2.10
N SER A 320 -13.18 15.64 0.89
CA SER A 320 -13.81 14.33 0.63
C SER A 320 -12.85 13.16 0.84
N LEU A 321 -11.57 13.33 0.47
CA LEU A 321 -10.55 12.30 0.69
C LEU A 321 -10.21 12.16 2.18
N GLU A 322 -10.08 13.26 2.92
CA GLU A 322 -9.90 13.26 4.38
C GLU A 322 -11.08 12.57 5.08
N ASP A 323 -12.31 12.85 4.67
CA ASP A 323 -13.52 12.20 5.21
C ASP A 323 -13.50 10.68 4.92
N THR A 324 -13.15 10.26 3.70
CA THR A 324 -13.03 8.82 3.37
C THR A 324 -11.91 8.13 4.15
N LEU A 325 -10.77 8.81 4.36
CA LEU A 325 -9.68 8.29 5.16
C LEU A 325 -10.14 8.07 6.60
N ALA A 326 -10.75 9.08 7.21
CA ALA A 326 -11.28 9.01 8.57
C ALA A 326 -12.35 7.90 8.72
N GLU A 327 -13.23 7.72 7.73
CA GLU A 327 -14.20 6.63 7.73
C GLU A 327 -13.52 5.25 7.67
N THR A 328 -12.51 5.09 6.81
CA THR A 328 -11.76 3.82 6.71
C THR A 328 -10.98 3.52 7.99
N GLU A 329 -10.33 4.51 8.59
CA GLU A 329 -9.62 4.38 9.87
C GLU A 329 -10.58 4.00 11.00
N ALA A 330 -11.74 4.66 11.09
CA ALA A 330 -12.76 4.33 12.07
C ALA A 330 -13.28 2.89 11.88
N ARG A 331 -13.48 2.45 10.64
CA ARG A 331 -13.90 1.08 10.32
C ARG A 331 -12.84 0.05 10.72
N TYR A 332 -11.57 0.28 10.42
CA TYR A 332 -10.49 -0.64 10.80
C TYR A 332 -10.27 -0.66 12.31
N SER A 333 -10.35 0.50 12.98
CA SER A 333 -10.31 0.58 14.43
C SER A 333 -11.43 -0.25 15.05
N TYR A 334 -12.66 -0.14 14.53
CA TYR A 334 -13.78 -0.95 15.01
C TYR A 334 -13.55 -2.45 14.79
N GLN A 335 -13.08 -2.86 13.61
CA GLN A 335 -12.74 -4.27 13.34
C GLN A 335 -11.65 -4.78 14.28
N LEU A 336 -10.62 -3.97 14.57
CA LEU A 336 -9.57 -4.33 15.51
C LEU A 336 -10.13 -4.53 16.92
N THR A 337 -11.01 -3.63 17.38
CA THR A 337 -11.67 -3.78 18.70
C THR A 337 -12.52 -5.05 18.78
N GLN A 338 -13.24 -5.41 17.70
CA GLN A 338 -14.00 -6.67 17.66
C GLN A 338 -13.09 -7.90 17.73
N MET A 339 -11.96 -7.88 17.00
CA MET A 339 -10.99 -8.97 17.07
C MET A 339 -10.34 -9.07 18.46
N GLN A 340 -9.99 -7.95 19.08
CA GLN A 340 -9.47 -7.90 20.44
C GLN A 340 -10.48 -8.45 21.46
N GLU A 341 -11.76 -8.12 21.32
CA GLU A 341 -12.83 -8.66 22.17
C GLU A 341 -12.98 -10.18 21.98
N ALA A 342 -12.95 -10.67 20.74
CA ALA A 342 -13.00 -12.11 20.46
C ALA A 342 -11.79 -12.85 21.06
N VAL A 343 -10.59 -12.28 20.96
CA VAL A 343 -9.39 -12.83 21.60
C VAL A 343 -9.53 -12.83 23.13
N ALA A 344 -9.97 -11.72 23.74
CA ALA A 344 -10.17 -11.63 25.18
C ALA A 344 -11.18 -12.67 25.69
N ASN A 345 -12.27 -12.88 24.95
CA ASN A 345 -13.28 -13.90 25.26
C ASN A 345 -12.71 -15.32 25.17
N LEU A 346 -11.92 -15.64 24.12
CA LEU A 346 -11.25 -16.94 24.00
C LEU A 346 -10.22 -17.16 25.10
N GLU A 347 -9.43 -16.14 25.44
CA GLU A 347 -8.49 -16.22 26.55
C GLU A 347 -9.21 -16.45 27.89
N ALA A 348 -10.36 -15.80 28.12
CA ALA A 348 -11.17 -16.01 29.30
C ALA A 348 -11.70 -17.45 29.37
N GLN A 349 -12.20 -18.00 28.26
CA GLN A 349 -12.62 -19.41 28.18
C GLN A 349 -11.46 -20.38 28.45
N LEU A 350 -10.27 -20.11 27.91
CA LEU A 350 -9.08 -20.92 28.18
C LEU A 350 -8.66 -20.86 29.65
N ARG A 351 -8.73 -19.67 30.28
CA ARG A 351 -8.46 -19.52 31.72
C ARG A 351 -9.47 -20.29 32.56
N GLN A 352 -10.75 -20.23 32.21
CA GLN A 352 -11.80 -20.99 32.89
C GLN A 352 -11.58 -22.50 32.76
N LEU A 353 -11.33 -23.02 31.54
CA LEU A 353 -11.11 -24.45 31.32
C LEU A 353 -9.85 -24.95 32.04
N ARG A 354 -8.79 -24.13 32.13
CA ARG A 354 -7.61 -24.44 32.97
C ARG A 354 -7.97 -24.55 34.45
N ALA A 355 -8.73 -23.60 34.98
CA ALA A 355 -9.19 -23.66 36.38
C ALA A 355 -10.06 -24.90 36.63
N ASP A 356 -10.95 -25.25 35.71
CA ASP A 356 -11.79 -26.45 35.81
C ASP A 356 -10.95 -27.74 35.77
N MET A 357 -9.95 -27.83 34.88
CA MET A 357 -9.02 -28.96 34.83
C MET A 357 -8.18 -29.09 36.10
N GLU A 358 -7.68 -27.97 36.64
CA GLU A 358 -6.96 -27.95 37.91
C GLU A 358 -7.87 -28.41 39.06
N GLY A 359 -9.13 -27.98 39.08
CA GLY A 359 -10.15 -28.45 40.02
C GLY A 359 -10.36 -29.97 39.93
N GLN A 360 -10.61 -30.50 38.73
CA GLN A 360 -10.78 -31.94 38.51
C GLN A 360 -9.53 -32.72 38.92
N ASN A 361 -8.33 -32.24 38.60
CA ASN A 361 -7.09 -32.89 38.98
C ASN A 361 -6.93 -32.98 40.51
N ASN A 362 -7.32 -31.91 41.23
CA ASN A 362 -7.33 -31.93 42.70
C ASN A 362 -8.35 -32.93 43.25
N GLU A 363 -9.55 -33.00 42.68
CA GLU A 363 -10.57 -33.99 43.06
C GLU A 363 -10.09 -35.43 42.81
N TYR A 364 -9.47 -35.70 41.66
CA TYR A 364 -8.87 -37.01 41.36
C TYR A 364 -7.75 -37.36 42.34
N SER A 365 -6.91 -36.40 42.72
CA SER A 365 -5.86 -36.63 43.72
C SER A 365 -6.46 -37.01 45.08
N ILE A 366 -7.53 -36.34 45.51
CA ILE A 366 -8.23 -36.65 46.78
C ILE A 366 -8.87 -38.04 46.69
N LEU A 367 -9.54 -38.36 45.59
CA LEU A 367 -10.17 -39.67 45.40
C LEU A 367 -9.13 -40.80 45.37
N LEU A 368 -7.96 -40.55 44.76
CA LEU A 368 -6.85 -41.50 44.77
C LEU A 368 -6.34 -41.74 46.19
N ASP A 369 -6.16 -40.69 46.99
CA ASP A 369 -5.76 -40.82 48.39
C ASP A 369 -6.77 -41.68 49.19
N ILE A 370 -8.07 -41.38 49.06
CA ILE A 370 -9.13 -42.19 49.69
C ILE A 370 -9.09 -43.65 49.21
N LYS A 371 -8.93 -43.88 47.90
CA LYS A 371 -8.83 -45.24 47.33
C LYS A 371 -7.65 -45.99 47.93
N THR A 372 -6.47 -45.37 47.98
CA THR A 372 -5.27 -46.01 48.55
C THR A 372 -5.47 -46.34 50.03
N ARG A 373 -6.14 -45.47 50.79
CA ARG A 373 -6.51 -45.74 52.18
C ARG A 373 -7.46 -46.93 52.32
N LEU A 374 -8.52 -46.97 51.52
CA LEU A 374 -9.47 -48.09 51.53
C LEU A 374 -8.81 -49.41 51.10
N GLU A 375 -7.89 -49.38 50.13
CA GLU A 375 -7.11 -50.56 49.73
C GLU A 375 -6.24 -51.09 50.88
N MET A 376 -5.62 -50.19 51.66
CA MET A 376 -4.91 -50.59 52.88
C MET A 376 -5.86 -51.23 53.91
N GLU A 377 -7.03 -50.63 54.16
CA GLU A 377 -8.04 -51.19 55.07
C GLU A 377 -8.49 -52.58 54.61
N ILE A 378 -8.83 -52.77 53.32
CA ILE A 378 -9.18 -54.07 52.75
C ILE A 378 -8.04 -55.08 52.89
N ALA A 379 -6.79 -54.68 52.66
CA ALA A 379 -5.64 -55.56 52.86
C ALA A 379 -5.54 -56.02 54.33
N THR A 380 -5.77 -55.11 55.29
CA THR A 380 -5.81 -55.48 56.71
C THR A 380 -6.97 -56.42 57.04
N TYR A 381 -8.17 -56.17 56.50
CA TYR A 381 -9.32 -57.07 56.67
C TYR A 381 -9.06 -58.45 56.07
N ARG A 382 -8.46 -58.54 54.88
CA ARG A 382 -8.06 -59.83 54.27
C ARG A 382 -7.06 -60.57 55.16
N ARG A 383 -6.06 -59.87 55.70
CA ARG A 383 -5.08 -60.46 56.61
C ARG A 383 -5.72 -61.04 57.87
N LEU A 384 -6.70 -60.33 58.46
CA LEU A 384 -7.46 -60.80 59.61
C LEU A 384 -8.34 -62.01 59.28
N LEU A 385 -8.96 -62.04 58.09
CA LEU A 385 -9.80 -63.15 57.61
C LEU A 385 -8.99 -64.39 57.20
N GLU A 386 -7.81 -64.21 56.61
CA GLU A 386 -6.89 -65.29 56.22
C GLU A 386 -6.18 -65.91 57.44
N GLY A 387 -6.43 -65.40 58.65
CA GLY A 387 -5.97 -66.01 59.89
C GLY A 387 -4.45 -65.92 60.10
N GLU A 388 -3.77 -64.93 59.51
CA GLU A 388 -2.32 -64.79 59.69
C GLU A 388 -1.92 -64.37 61.12
N ASP A 389 -2.90 -63.94 61.94
CA ASP A 389 -2.74 -63.72 63.38
C ASP A 389 -3.23 -64.91 64.24
N SER A 390 -3.75 -66.00 63.64
CA SER A 390 -4.18 -67.21 64.34
C SER A 390 -3.27 -68.40 64.05
N GLY A 391 -2.01 -68.33 64.47
CA GLY A 391 -1.09 -69.45 64.30
C GLY A 391 0.38 -69.24 64.63
N LYS A 392 0.75 -68.29 65.50
CA LYS A 392 2.12 -68.29 66.05
C LYS A 392 2.20 -69.31 67.18
N VAL A 393 2.39 -70.58 66.83
CA VAL A 393 2.79 -71.62 67.79
C VAL A 393 4.20 -71.28 68.26
N LYS A 394 4.36 -70.85 69.52
CA LYS A 394 5.68 -70.74 70.14
C LYS A 394 6.13 -72.16 70.51
N LYS A 395 7.12 -72.69 69.79
CA LYS A 395 7.82 -73.92 70.20
C LYS A 395 8.88 -73.54 71.24
N ILE A 396 8.63 -73.88 72.51
CA ILE A 396 9.64 -73.71 73.57
C ILE A 396 10.41 -75.02 73.68
N LYS A 397 11.67 -75.03 73.24
CA LYS A 397 12.61 -76.13 73.47
C LYS A 397 13.30 -75.91 74.81
N THR A 398 12.99 -76.74 75.80
CA THR A 398 13.74 -76.76 77.07
C THR A 398 14.73 -77.92 77.02
N ILE A 399 16.01 -77.58 77.10
CA ILE A 399 17.12 -78.55 77.11
C ILE A 399 17.61 -78.63 78.54
N VAL A 400 17.48 -79.80 79.17
CA VAL A 400 18.03 -80.06 80.49
C VAL A 400 19.26 -80.94 80.29
N GLU A 401 20.43 -80.39 80.62
CA GLU A 401 21.71 -81.10 80.55
C GLU A 401 22.18 -81.41 81.97
N GLU A 402 22.49 -82.67 82.23
CA GLU A 402 23.08 -83.11 83.50
C GLU A 402 24.60 -83.22 83.32
N VAL A 403 25.32 -82.39 84.08
CA VAL A 403 26.78 -82.28 84.00
C VAL A 403 27.37 -82.75 85.33
N VAL A 404 28.20 -83.79 85.27
CA VAL A 404 29.01 -84.26 86.40
C VAL A 404 30.48 -84.19 85.96
N ASP A 405 31.33 -83.53 86.76
CA ASP A 405 32.76 -83.33 86.49
C ASP A 405 33.09 -82.75 85.10
N GLY A 406 32.31 -81.76 84.65
CA GLY A 406 32.58 -80.99 83.44
C GLY A 406 32.35 -81.75 82.13
N LYS A 407 31.76 -82.95 82.15
CA LYS A 407 31.29 -83.68 80.96
C LYS A 407 29.79 -83.88 81.03
N VAL A 408 29.09 -83.60 79.93
CA VAL A 408 27.64 -83.81 79.79
C VAL A 408 27.39 -85.32 79.71
N VAL A 409 26.70 -85.87 80.70
CA VAL A 409 26.46 -87.33 80.81
C VAL A 409 25.08 -87.73 80.30
N SER A 410 24.12 -86.80 80.29
CA SER A 410 22.85 -86.95 79.58
C SER A 410 22.28 -85.59 79.14
N SER A 411 21.59 -85.58 78.00
CA SER A 411 20.85 -84.42 77.50
C SER A 411 19.43 -84.85 77.18
N GLN A 412 18.44 -84.19 77.80
CA GLN A 412 17.03 -84.47 77.57
C GLN A 412 16.36 -83.21 77.01
N VAL A 413 15.86 -83.32 75.78
CA VAL A 413 15.15 -82.24 75.08
C VAL A 413 13.65 -82.47 75.25
N LYS A 414 12.96 -81.53 75.90
CA LYS A 414 11.50 -81.50 75.93
C LYS A 414 11.00 -80.35 75.07
N GLU A 415 10.22 -80.70 74.04
CA GLU A 415 9.47 -79.77 73.21
C GLU A 415 8.05 -79.68 73.74
N ILE A 416 7.63 -78.48 74.15
CA ILE A 416 6.25 -78.19 74.48
C ILE A 416 5.75 -77.19 73.44
N GLU A 417 4.70 -77.58 72.72
CA GLU A 417 3.99 -76.70 71.79
C GLU A 417 2.88 -76.01 72.57
N GLU A 418 3.07 -74.71 72.84
CA GLU A 418 2.03 -73.89 73.46
C GLU A 418 1.29 -73.13 72.36
N LYS A 419 -0.03 -73.34 72.29
CA LYS A 419 -0.91 -72.50 71.47
C LYS A 419 -1.15 -71.21 72.25
N LEU A 420 -0.77 -70.08 71.65
CA LEU A 420 -1.16 -68.74 72.13
C LEU A 420 -2.59 -68.42 71.67
#